data_AF-A0A351Y6Q0-F1
#
_entry.id   AF-A0A351Y6Q0-F1
#
_cell.length_a   1.000
_cell.length_b   1.000
_cell.length_c   1.000
_cell.angle_alpha   90.00
_cell.angle_beta   90.00
_cell.angle_gamma   90.00
#
_symmetry.space_group_name_H-M   'P 1'
#
loop_
_entity.id
_entity.type
_entity.pdbx_description
1 polymer ?
#
loop_
_entity_poly.entity_id
_entity_poly.type
_entity_poly.pdbx_seq_one_letter_code
_entity_poly.pdbx_strand_id
1 'polypeptide(L)'
;MLEKADKVDFLTVKNQSEALYLEDNLIKQHQPEYNNLLKADNSYVYIKITKESFPQIFLTRKKLNDNALYIGPKNDTIQLKKFLQYMRQILKFRGCKNTQFRQ
;
A
#
# COMPACT_ATOMS: atom_id res chain seq x y z
N MET A 1 -27.82 14.57 5.02
CA MET A 1 -27.07 13.40 5.56
C MET A 1 -27.69 12.95 6.88
N LEU A 2 -27.71 13.79 7.92
CA LEU A 2 -28.25 13.42 9.24
C LEU A 2 -29.74 13.06 9.21
N GLU A 3 -30.57 13.80 8.47
CA GLU A 3 -31.99 13.48 8.31
C GLU A 3 -32.26 12.19 7.52
N LYS A 4 -31.27 11.67 6.78
CA LYS A 4 -31.37 10.43 6.01
C LYS A 4 -30.70 9.24 6.70
N ALA A 5 -30.04 9.46 7.83
CA ALA A 5 -29.28 8.44 8.52
C ALA A 5 -30.17 7.70 9.52
N ASP A 6 -30.41 6.42 9.27
CA ASP A 6 -31.27 5.57 10.11
C ASP A 6 -30.47 4.85 11.22
N LYS A 7 -29.23 4.45 10.91
CA LYS A 7 -28.37 3.68 11.82
C LYS A 7 -26.90 4.10 11.72
N VAL A 8 -26.19 4.02 12.85
CA VAL A 8 -24.74 4.21 12.95
C VAL A 8 -24.12 2.95 13.54
N ASP A 9 -23.08 2.44 12.89
CA ASP A 9 -22.28 1.29 13.31
C ASP A 9 -20.80 1.68 13.41
N PHE A 10 -20.00 0.91 14.14
CA PHE A 10 -18.56 1.13 14.29
C PHE A 10 -17.76 -0.16 14.12
N LEU A 11 -16.51 -0.03 13.67
CA LEU A 11 -15.56 -1.12 13.49
C LEU A 11 -14.33 -0.87 14.37
N THR A 12 -13.97 -1.84 15.21
CA THR A 12 -12.80 -1.73 16.09
C THR A 12 -11.53 -2.17 15.36
N VAL A 13 -10.49 -1.35 15.44
CA VAL A 13 -9.15 -1.62 14.87
C VAL A 13 -8.08 -1.38 15.92
N LYS A 14 -6.85 -1.84 15.68
CA LYS A 14 -5.79 -1.85 16.70
C LYS A 14 -5.11 -0.49 16.86
N ASN A 15 -5.11 0.35 15.83
CA ASN A 15 -4.45 1.64 15.82
C ASN A 15 -5.10 2.62 14.83
N GLN A 16 -4.76 3.90 14.96
CA GLN A 16 -5.30 4.97 14.12
C GLN A 16 -4.96 4.81 12.62
N SER A 17 -3.79 4.26 12.29
CA SER A 17 -3.39 4.05 10.90
C SER A 17 -4.23 2.98 10.21
N GLU A 18 -4.58 1.91 10.92
CA GLU A 18 -5.52 0.89 10.45
C GLU A 18 -6.93 1.45 10.28
N ALA A 19 -7.36 2.35 11.18
CA ALA A 19 -8.68 3.00 11.08
C ALA A 19 -8.80 3.80 9.78
N LEU A 20 -7.79 4.64 9.51
CA LEU A 20 -7.74 5.47 8.31
C LEU A 20 -7.66 4.61 7.04
N TYR A 21 -6.91 3.50 7.09
CA TYR A 21 -6.86 2.55 5.99
C TYR A 21 -8.21 1.88 5.73
N LEU A 22 -8.91 1.45 6.77
CA LEU A 22 -10.23 0.84 6.65
C LEU A 22 -11.24 1.83 6.07
N GLU A 23 -11.25 3.07 6.56
CA GLU A 23 -12.11 4.14 6.07
C GLU A 23 -11.88 4.42 4.58
N ASP A 24 -10.64 4.61 4.16
CA ASP A 24 -10.30 4.88 2.76
C ASP A 24 -10.77 3.74 1.84
N ASN A 25 -10.58 2.47 2.25
CA ASN A 25 -11.06 1.34 1.46
C ASN A 25 -12.60 1.29 1.35
N LEU A 26 -13.32 1.55 2.44
CA LEU A 26 -14.78 1.56 2.44
C LEU A 26 -15.33 2.69 1.57
N ILE A 27 -14.77 3.90 1.67
CA ILE A 27 -15.16 5.04 0.83
C ILE A 27 -14.90 4.71 -0.65
N LYS A 28 -13.75 4.12 -0.98
CA LYS A 28 -13.43 3.74 -2.36
C LYS A 28 -14.34 2.66 -2.92
N GLN A 29 -14.72 1.68 -2.09
CA GLN A 29 -15.62 0.58 -2.48
C GLN A 29 -17.06 1.06 -2.67
N HIS A 30 -17.55 1.93 -1.79
CA HIS A 30 -18.96 2.32 -1.76
C HIS A 30 -19.27 3.66 -2.44
N GLN A 31 -18.25 4.49 -2.70
CA GLN A 31 -18.37 5.81 -3.34
C GLN A 31 -19.55 6.65 -2.83
N PRO A 32 -19.69 6.84 -1.50
CA PRO A 32 -20.88 7.46 -0.93
C PRO A 32 -21.08 8.89 -1.42
N GLU A 33 -22.32 9.27 -1.73
CA GLU A 33 -22.67 10.56 -2.36
C GLU A 33 -22.07 11.76 -1.63
N TYR A 34 -22.11 11.74 -0.29
CA TYR A 34 -21.72 12.86 0.56
C TYR A 34 -20.21 12.98 0.86
N ASN A 35 -19.38 11.97 0.52
CA ASN A 35 -17.93 12.09 0.73
C ASN A 35 -17.27 12.89 -0.40
N ASN A 36 -16.49 13.91 -0.08
CA ASN A 36 -15.68 14.62 -1.08
C ASN A 36 -14.22 14.16 -1.08
N LEU A 37 -13.73 13.69 0.07
CA LEU A 37 -12.37 13.19 0.24
C LEU A 37 -12.33 11.66 0.08
N LEU A 38 -11.13 11.12 -0.19
CA LEU A 38 -10.83 9.68 -0.26
C LEU A 38 -11.58 8.90 -1.36
N LYS A 39 -12.42 9.57 -2.17
CA LYS A 39 -13.02 9.00 -3.39
C LYS A 39 -11.99 8.74 -4.49
N ALA A 40 -11.00 9.63 -4.60
CA ALA A 40 -9.95 9.56 -5.60
C ALA A 40 -8.85 8.58 -5.20
N ASP A 41 -8.25 7.95 -6.20
CA ASP A 41 -7.27 6.89 -6.01
C ASP A 41 -5.89 7.46 -5.67
N ASN A 42 -5.72 7.97 -4.45
CA ASN A 42 -4.40 8.20 -3.85
C ASN A 42 -3.87 6.86 -3.38
N SER A 43 -3.48 6.02 -4.35
CA SER A 43 -3.24 4.60 -4.12
C SER A 43 -2.05 4.38 -3.19
N TYR A 44 -2.29 3.64 -2.12
CA TYR A 44 -1.26 3.11 -1.25
C TYR A 44 -0.16 2.40 -2.03
N VAL A 45 1.05 2.49 -1.50
CA VAL A 45 2.21 1.78 -2.04
C VAL A 45 2.59 0.65 -1.10
N TYR A 46 2.96 -0.48 -1.70
CA TYR A 46 3.50 -1.65 -1.05
C TYR A 46 4.97 -1.79 -1.41
N ILE A 47 5.78 -2.23 -0.45
CA ILE A 47 7.10 -2.79 -0.72
C ILE A 47 6.89 -4.26 -1.09
N LYS A 48 7.24 -4.64 -2.31
CA LYS A 48 7.20 -6.02 -2.79
C LYS A 48 8.60 -6.61 -2.77
N ILE A 49 8.70 -7.82 -2.22
CA ILE A 49 9.91 -8.66 -2.22
C ILE A 49 9.58 -9.93 -2.99
N THR A 50 10.22 -10.12 -4.14
CA THR A 50 10.00 -11.30 -4.99
C THR A 50 10.59 -12.57 -4.36
N LYS A 51 10.03 -13.73 -4.67
CA LYS A 51 10.43 -15.04 -4.12
C LYS A 51 11.35 -15.82 -5.08
N GLU A 52 12.22 -15.11 -5.79
CA GLU A 52 13.21 -15.72 -6.69
C GLU A 52 14.54 -15.95 -5.95
N SER A 53 15.48 -16.71 -6.55
CA SER A 53 16.79 -16.99 -5.95
C SER A 53 17.57 -15.73 -5.56
N PHE A 54 17.34 -14.61 -6.26
CA PHE A 54 17.88 -13.29 -5.95
C PHE A 54 16.75 -12.27 -5.81
N PRO A 55 16.19 -12.11 -4.59
CA PRO A 55 14.97 -11.34 -4.37
C PRO A 55 15.16 -9.88 -4.78
N GLN A 56 14.20 -9.38 -5.56
CA GLN A 56 14.09 -7.99 -5.94
C GLN A 56 13.15 -7.27 -4.96
N ILE A 57 13.62 -6.16 -4.41
CA ILE A 57 12.81 -5.30 -3.53
C ILE A 57 12.46 -4.02 -4.27
N PHE A 58 11.16 -3.75 -4.45
CA PHE A 58 10.69 -2.55 -5.14
C PHE A 58 9.31 -2.11 -4.66
N LEU A 59 8.93 -0.88 -5.04
CA LEU A 59 7.63 -0.31 -4.70
C LEU A 59 6.60 -0.64 -5.78
N THR A 60 5.41 -1.07 -5.38
CA THR A 60 4.27 -1.34 -6.26
C THR A 60 2.98 -0.85 -5.66
N ARG A 61 2.06 -0.37 -6.49
CA ARG A 61 0.68 -0.05 -6.08
C ARG A 61 -0.26 -1.25 -6.19
N LYS A 62 0.17 -2.30 -6.90
CA LYS A 62 -0.62 -3.51 -7.15
C LYS A 62 -0.13 -4.64 -6.26
N LYS A 63 -1.04 -5.20 -5.46
CA LYS A 63 -0.86 -6.48 -4.78
C LYS A 63 -1.29 -7.59 -5.74
N LEU A 64 -0.40 -8.52 -6.04
CA LEU A 64 -0.65 -9.67 -6.91
C LEU A 64 -0.58 -10.95 -6.08
N ASN A 65 -1.25 -12.01 -6.52
CA ASN A 65 -1.18 -13.33 -5.92
C ASN A 65 -0.01 -14.14 -6.50
N ASP A 66 1.20 -13.56 -6.48
CA ASP A 66 2.40 -14.13 -7.10
C ASP A 66 3.39 -14.74 -6.09
N ASN A 67 2.90 -15.09 -4.89
CA ASN A 67 3.69 -15.61 -3.77
C ASN A 67 4.85 -14.70 -3.33
N ALA A 68 4.88 -13.43 -3.77
CA ALA A 68 5.80 -12.43 -3.27
C ALA A 68 5.36 -11.93 -1.89
N LEU A 69 6.32 -11.45 -1.10
CA LEU A 69 6.02 -10.81 0.17
C LEU A 69 5.69 -9.33 -0.07
N TYR A 70 4.54 -8.90 0.43
CA TYR A 70 4.07 -7.51 0.34
C TYR A 70 4.04 -6.88 1.73
N ILE A 71 4.84 -5.84 1.93
CA ILE A 71 4.91 -5.06 3.16
C ILE A 71 4.26 -3.69 2.91
N GLY A 72 3.19 -3.38 3.62
CA GLY A 72 2.36 -2.19 3.38
C GLY A 72 0.91 -2.50 3.73
N PRO A 73 -0.02 -1.56 3.52
CA PRO A 73 0.06 -0.37 2.68
C PRO A 73 0.70 0.86 3.35
N LYS A 74 1.31 1.75 2.56
CA LYS A 74 1.94 2.99 3.04
C LYS A 74 1.59 4.18 2.14
N ASN A 75 1.41 5.35 2.76
CA ASN A 75 1.01 6.60 2.09
C ASN A 75 2.21 7.37 1.52
N ASP A 76 3.33 7.38 2.24
CA ASP A 76 4.47 8.22 1.86
C ASP A 76 5.44 7.50 0.93
N THR A 77 5.21 7.67 -0.37
CA THR A 77 6.08 7.11 -1.41
C THR A 77 7.49 7.71 -1.37
N ILE A 78 7.64 8.96 -0.95
CA ILE A 78 8.93 9.66 -0.96
C ILE A 78 9.82 9.09 0.14
N GLN A 79 9.29 8.98 1.36
CA GLN A 79 10.00 8.36 2.47
C GLN A 79 10.36 6.91 2.18
N LEU A 80 9.43 6.14 1.59
CA LEU A 80 9.70 4.76 1.19
C LEU A 80 10.83 4.63 0.16
N LYS A 81 10.89 5.52 -0.84
CA LYS A 81 11.99 5.53 -1.81
C LYS A 81 13.33 5.80 -1.13
N LYS A 82 13.40 6.78 -0.22
CA LYS A 82 14.60 7.07 0.57
C LYS A 82 15.00 5.90 1.45
N PHE A 83 14.05 5.27 2.13
CA PHE A 83 14.28 4.07 2.94
C PHE A 83 14.88 2.93 2.11
N LEU A 84 14.32 2.62 0.94
CA LEU A 84 14.88 1.60 0.05
C LEU A 84 16.28 1.98 -0.46
N GLN A 85 16.52 3.27 -0.73
CA GLN A 85 17.85 3.75 -1.12
C GLN A 85 18.90 3.50 -0.02
N TYR A 86 18.58 3.79 1.24
CA TYR A 86 19.48 3.51 2.37
C TYR A 86 19.66 2.01 2.60
N MET A 87 18.57 1.24 2.60
CA MET A 87 18.62 -0.21 2.77
C MET A 87 19.45 -0.88 1.68
N ARG A 88 19.46 -0.33 0.45
CA ARG A 88 20.28 -0.84 -0.64
C ARG A 88 21.78 -0.65 -0.38
N GLN A 89 22.17 0.41 0.33
CA GLN A 89 23.57 0.63 0.70
C GLN A 89 24.04 -0.38 1.77
N ILE A 90 23.15 -0.75 2.69
CA ILE A 90 23.46 -1.64 3.81
C ILE A 90 23.39 -3.12 3.39
N LEU A 91 22.25 -3.55 2.84
CA LEU A 91 21.95 -4.95 2.55
C LEU A 91 22.31 -5.38 1.13
N LYS A 92 22.68 -4.44 0.26
CA LYS A 92 23.05 -4.68 -1.16
C LYS A 92 22.04 -5.59 -1.90
N PHE A 93 20.75 -5.40 -1.65
CA PHE A 93 19.72 -6.15 -2.35
C PHE A 93 19.54 -5.69 -3.80
N ARG A 94 18.94 -6.55 -4.61
CA ARG A 94 18.78 -6.35 -6.03
C ARG A 94 17.66 -5.36 -6.36
N GLY A 95 17.99 -4.33 -7.15
CA GLY A 95 17.04 -3.33 -7.63
C GLY A 95 16.64 -3.47 -9.12
N CYS A 96 17.40 -4.22 -9.90
CA CYS A 96 17.20 -4.38 -11.36
C CYS A 96 16.29 -5.57 -11.69
N LYS A 97 15.60 -5.49 -12.85
CA LYS A 97 14.74 -6.56 -13.36
C LYS A 97 15.56 -7.80 -13.78
N ASN A 98 14.91 -8.96 -13.90
CA ASN A 98 15.54 -10.23 -14.36
C ASN A 98 16.22 -10.14 -15.70
N THR A 99 15.68 -9.33 -16.60
CA THR A 99 16.26 -9.08 -17.91
C THR A 99 17.66 -8.47 -17.85
N GLN A 100 17.97 -7.68 -16.82
CA GLN A 100 19.25 -6.99 -16.67
C GLN A 100 20.24 -7.71 -15.73
N PHE A 101 19.78 -8.72 -14.98
CA PHE A 101 20.61 -9.43 -14.01
C PHE A 101 21.27 -10.68 -14.57
N ARG A 102 20.75 -11.22 -15.67
CA ARG A 102 21.29 -12.42 -16.35
C ARG A 102 22.30 -12.08 -17.46
N GLN A 103 22.62 -10.81 -17.64
CA GLN A 103 23.73 -10.33 -18.48
C GLN A 103 24.93 -10.07 -17.58
#